data_AF-A0AA97A9Q7-F1
#
_entry.id   AF-A0AA97A9Q7-F1
#
_cell.length_a   1.000
_cell.length_b   1.000
_cell.length_c   1.000
_cell.angle_alpha   90.00
_cell.angle_beta   90.00
_cell.angle_gamma   90.00
#
_symmetry.space_group_name_H-M   'P 1'
#
loop_
_entity.id
_entity.type
_entity.pdbx_description
1 polymer ?
#
loop_
_entity_poly.entity_id
_entity_poly.type
_entity_poly.pdbx_seq_one_letter_code
_entity_poly.pdbx_strand_id
1 'polypeptide(L)'
;MRRPDAVVIPEEVLDEEGLTVDATQVLAVIEIVSPSNPDNDYGEKLTEYPAMGIAHYMIVAPRTGTIEVHSDPCRGRYSRKDPYIFGDKVPFGA
;
A
#
# COMPACT_ATOMS: atom_id res chain seq x y z
N MET A 1 -9.41 -11.60 4.32
CA MET A 1 -8.90 -11.12 3.01
C MET A 1 -8.99 -9.61 2.99
N ARG A 2 -7.87 -8.92 2.72
CA ARG A 2 -7.86 -7.47 2.53
C ARG A 2 -8.44 -7.13 1.14
N ARG A 3 -9.04 -5.96 1.00
CA ARG A 3 -9.55 -5.41 -0.27
C ARG A 3 -9.02 -3.99 -0.42
N PRO A 4 -7.75 -3.84 -0.85
CA PRO A 4 -7.17 -2.51 -1.04
C PRO A 4 -7.83 -1.79 -2.21
N ASP A 5 -7.77 -0.46 -2.22
CA ASP A 5 -8.30 0.34 -3.33
C ASP A 5 -7.57 0.07 -4.65
N ALA A 6 -6.25 -0.13 -4.60
CA ALA A 6 -5.48 -0.64 -5.73
C ALA A 6 -4.25 -1.43 -5.28
N VAL A 7 -3.76 -2.30 -6.16
CA VAL A 7 -2.56 -3.12 -5.96
C VAL A 7 -1.70 -3.11 -7.22
N VAL A 8 -0.40 -3.33 -7.03
CA VAL A 8 0.56 -3.62 -8.11
C VAL A 8 1.00 -5.07 -7.96
N ILE A 9 0.84 -5.84 -9.04
CA ILE A 9 1.17 -7.26 -9.13
C ILE A 9 1.86 -7.53 -10.47
N PRO A 10 2.68 -8.59 -10.58
CA PRO A 10 3.13 -9.09 -11.88
C PRO A 10 1.93 -9.47 -12.76
N GLU A 11 2.00 -9.22 -14.05
CA GLU A 11 0.90 -9.50 -14.98
C GLU A 11 0.56 -11.00 -15.04
N GLU A 12 1.58 -11.87 -14.97
CA GLU A 12 1.43 -13.34 -14.96
C GLU A 12 0.58 -13.89 -13.81
N VAL A 13 0.46 -13.15 -12.69
CA VAL A 13 -0.41 -13.53 -11.56
C VAL A 13 -1.89 -13.46 -11.94
N LEU A 14 -2.25 -12.68 -12.97
CA LEU A 14 -3.63 -12.60 -13.47
C LEU A 14 -4.04 -13.84 -14.28
N ASP A 15 -3.09 -14.65 -14.73
CA ASP A 15 -3.36 -15.88 -15.47
C ASP A 15 -3.68 -17.06 -14.53
N GLU A 16 -3.48 -16.90 -13.23
CA GLU A 16 -3.80 -17.90 -12.21
C GLU A 16 -5.32 -18.06 -12.00
N GLU A 17 -5.79 -19.30 -11.82
CA GLU A 17 -7.20 -19.55 -11.53
C GLU A 17 -7.58 -19.05 -10.13
N GLY A 18 -8.60 -18.20 -10.03
CA GLY A 18 -9.14 -17.76 -8.76
C GLY A 18 -9.78 -16.38 -8.80
N LEU A 19 -10.18 -15.89 -7.63
CA LEU A 19 -10.70 -14.53 -7.44
C LEU A 19 -9.78 -13.67 -6.57
N THR A 20 -8.60 -14.19 -6.23
CA THR A 20 -7.80 -13.72 -5.10
C THR A 20 -6.33 -13.88 -5.41
N VAL A 21 -5.54 -12.87 -5.07
CA VAL A 21 -4.09 -12.90 -5.22
C VAL A 21 -3.45 -13.22 -3.87
N ASP A 22 -2.47 -14.11 -3.85
CA ASP A 22 -1.64 -14.33 -2.66
C ASP A 22 -0.89 -13.04 -2.31
N ALA A 23 -0.94 -12.61 -1.04
CA ALA A 23 -0.33 -11.36 -0.61
C ALA A 23 1.18 -11.30 -0.86
N THR A 24 1.85 -12.45 -0.93
CA THR A 24 3.29 -12.55 -1.26
C THR A 24 3.61 -12.18 -2.71
N GLN A 25 2.61 -12.20 -3.61
CA GLN A 25 2.73 -11.77 -5.00
C GLN A 25 2.44 -10.27 -5.19
N VAL A 26 1.96 -9.59 -4.15
CA VAL A 26 1.64 -8.16 -4.20
C VAL A 26 2.90 -7.35 -3.98
N LEU A 27 3.32 -6.64 -5.03
CA LEU A 27 4.50 -5.78 -5.01
C LEU A 27 4.25 -4.49 -4.25
N ALA A 28 3.04 -3.94 -4.40
CA ALA A 28 2.65 -2.70 -3.75
C ALA A 28 1.14 -2.60 -3.51
N VAL A 29 0.77 -1.84 -2.48
CA VAL A 29 -0.62 -1.50 -2.16
C VAL A 29 -0.81 0.01 -2.17
N ILE A 30 -1.96 0.46 -2.68
CA ILE A 30 -2.40 1.85 -2.63
C ILE A 30 -3.76 1.92 -1.93
N GLU A 31 -3.89 2.83 -0.98
CA GLU A 31 -5.14 3.09 -0.26
C GLU A 31 -5.47 4.57 -0.29
N ILE A 32 -6.75 4.88 -0.51
CA ILE A 32 -7.31 6.21 -0.48
C ILE A 32 -8.01 6.39 0.86
N VAL A 33 -7.51 7.30 1.68
CA VAL A 33 -8.01 7.50 3.04
C VAL A 33 -9.50 7.85 3.01
N SER A 34 -10.29 6.96 3.62
CA SER A 34 -11.70 7.21 3.80
C SER A 34 -11.93 8.30 4.84
N PRO A 35 -12.86 9.24 4.60
CA PRO A 35 -13.29 10.20 5.61
C PRO A 35 -13.81 9.60 6.91
N SER A 36 -14.42 8.41 6.83
CA SER A 36 -15.17 7.82 7.94
C SER A 36 -14.31 7.02 8.92
N ASN A 37 -13.09 6.64 8.53
CA ASN A 37 -12.24 5.79 9.35
C ASN A 37 -10.74 5.96 9.01
N PRO A 38 -10.15 7.14 9.24
CA PRO A 38 -8.76 7.41 8.87
C PRO A 38 -7.77 6.49 9.59
N ASP A 39 -8.07 6.07 10.83
CA ASP A 39 -7.15 5.26 11.65
C ASP A 39 -6.81 3.88 11.04
N ASN A 40 -7.65 3.35 10.15
CA ASN A 40 -7.40 2.07 9.49
C ASN A 40 -6.14 2.13 8.59
N ASP A 41 -5.98 3.23 7.85
CA ASP A 41 -4.88 3.41 6.90
C ASP A 41 -3.57 3.77 7.60
N TYR A 42 -3.65 4.48 8.73
CA TYR A 42 -2.51 4.93 9.55
C TYR A 42 -2.20 4.03 10.75
N GLY A 43 -2.93 2.93 10.94
CA GLY A 43 -2.78 2.01 12.07
C GLY A 43 -2.62 0.56 11.64
N GLU A 44 -3.74 -0.14 11.49
CA GLU A 44 -3.76 -1.59 11.22
C GLU A 44 -2.99 -1.95 9.95
N LYS A 45 -3.28 -1.27 8.84
CA LYS A 45 -2.66 -1.55 7.53
C LYS A 45 -1.15 -1.35 7.53
N LEU A 46 -0.65 -0.37 8.29
CA LEU A 46 0.80 -0.13 8.46
C LEU A 46 1.53 -1.24 9.22
N THR A 47 0.81 -2.09 9.95
CA THR A 47 1.39 -3.26 10.63
C THR A 47 1.17 -4.53 9.80
N GLU A 48 0.03 -4.65 9.14
CA GLU A 48 -0.34 -5.86 8.41
C GLU A 48 0.38 -6.04 7.08
N TYR A 49 0.41 -5.02 6.21
CA TYR A 49 1.07 -5.15 4.90
C TYR A 49 2.55 -5.51 4.96
N PRO A 50 3.40 -4.92 5.83
CA PRO A 50 4.79 -5.35 5.94
C PRO A 50 4.90 -6.76 6.56
N ALA A 51 3.95 -7.19 7.41
CA ALA A 51 3.90 -8.56 7.90
C ALA A 51 3.48 -9.57 6.81
N MET A 52 2.73 -9.12 5.80
CA MET A 52 2.39 -9.89 4.59
C MET A 52 3.53 -9.92 3.55
N GLY A 53 4.63 -9.19 3.77
CA GLY A 53 5.77 -9.14 2.86
C GLY A 53 5.63 -8.14 1.71
N ILE A 54 4.61 -7.29 1.73
CA ILE A 54 4.39 -6.28 0.70
C ILE A 54 5.47 -5.20 0.82
N ALA A 55 6.16 -4.92 -0.29
CA ALA A 55 7.33 -4.06 -0.28
C ALA A 55 7.00 -2.57 -0.17
N HIS A 56 5.91 -2.13 -0.80
CA HIS A 56 5.53 -0.73 -0.88
C HIS A 56 4.07 -0.50 -0.50
N TYR A 57 3.81 0.56 0.27
CA TYR A 57 2.47 0.96 0.63
C TYR A 57 2.30 2.48 0.50
N MET A 58 1.37 2.90 -0.34
CA MET A 58 1.04 4.30 -0.56
C MET A 58 -0.31 4.64 0.07
N ILE A 59 -0.32 5.68 0.91
CA ILE A 59 -1.51 6.26 1.49
C ILE A 59 -1.78 7.59 0.78
N VAL A 60 -2.93 7.71 0.13
CA VAL A 60 -3.38 8.93 -0.53
C VAL A 60 -4.46 9.58 0.31
N ALA A 61 -4.28 10.82 0.73
CA ALA A 61 -5.23 11.55 1.58
C ALA A 61 -5.83 12.76 0.84
N PRO A 62 -6.98 12.59 0.13
CA PRO A 62 -7.54 13.65 -0.71
C PRO A 62 -7.97 14.91 0.04
N ARG A 63 -8.37 14.77 1.32
CA ARG A 63 -8.85 15.90 2.13
C ARG A 63 -7.74 16.90 2.47
N THR A 64 -6.52 16.41 2.64
CA THR A 64 -5.35 17.22 2.97
C THR A 64 -4.45 17.45 1.76
N GLY A 65 -4.69 16.74 0.64
CA GLY A 65 -3.87 16.83 -0.56
C GLY A 65 -2.47 16.23 -0.36
N THR A 66 -2.34 15.25 0.54
CA THR A 66 -1.06 14.64 0.92
C THR A 66 -0.98 13.19 0.48
N ILE A 67 0.24 12.71 0.28
CA ILE A 67 0.57 11.32 -0.06
C ILE A 67 1.70 10.88 0.87
N GLU A 68 1.64 9.65 1.38
CA GLU A 68 2.74 9.03 2.12
C GLU A 68 3.12 7.69 1.46
N VAL A 69 4.40 7.52 1.16
CA VAL A 69 4.94 6.24 0.68
C VAL A 69 5.74 5.58 1.79
N HIS A 70 5.36 4.35 2.13
CA HIS A 70 6.01 3.50 3.11
C HIS A 70 6.74 2.36 2.40
N SER A 71 8.00 2.12 2.77
CA SER A 71 8.88 1.14 2.11
C SER A 71 9.86 0.51 3.11
N ASP A 72 10.69 -0.41 2.62
CA ASP A 72 11.70 -1.13 3.40
C ASP A 72 11.10 -1.90 4.59
N PRO A 73 10.25 -2.92 4.34
CA PRO A 73 9.64 -3.71 5.40
C PRO A 73 10.71 -4.42 6.24
N CYS A 74 10.70 -4.15 7.55
CA CYS A 74 11.62 -4.71 8.52
C CYS A 74 10.87 -5.04 9.81
N ARG A 75 10.90 -6.32 10.21
CA ARG A 75 10.28 -6.82 11.45
C ARG A 75 8.79 -6.42 11.61
N GLY A 76 8.03 -6.52 10.52
CA GLY A 76 6.58 -6.25 10.51
C GLY A 76 6.19 -4.77 10.54
N ARG A 77 7.12 -3.87 10.17
CA ARG A 77 6.86 -2.43 9.96
C ARG A 77 7.63 -1.94 8.75
N TYR A 78 7.16 -0.87 8.13
CA TYR A 78 7.98 -0.13 7.18
C TYR A 78 9.01 0.71 7.92
N SER A 79 10.27 0.66 7.48
CA SER A 79 11.35 1.43 8.10
C SER A 79 11.59 2.79 7.44
N ARG A 80 11.00 3.01 6.25
CA ARG A 80 11.08 4.26 5.50
C ARG A 80 9.68 4.83 5.22
N LYS A 81 9.55 6.15 5.37
CA LYS A 81 8.35 6.94 5.07
C LYS A 81 8.76 8.21 4.34
N ASP A 82 8.19 8.43 3.16
CA ASP A 82 8.40 9.63 2.36
C ASP A 82 7.09 10.39 2.16
N PRO A 83 7.00 11.67 2.57
CA PRO A 83 5.84 12.51 2.34
C PRO A 83 5.90 13.21 0.98
N TYR A 84 4.74 13.36 0.35
CA TYR A 84 4.53 14.13 -0.87
C TYR A 84 3.21 14.91 -0.81
N ILE A 85 3.00 15.81 -1.78
CA ILE A 85 1.74 16.52 -1.99
C ILE A 85 1.17 16.24 -3.38
N PHE A 86 -0.10 16.60 -3.57
CA PHE A 86 -0.75 16.47 -4.87
C PHE A 86 -0.05 17.31 -5.94
N GLY A 87 0.23 16.70 -7.08
CA GLY A 87 1.01 17.29 -8.17
C GLY A 87 2.46 16.82 -8.23
N ASP A 88 2.98 16.24 -7.14
CA ASP A 88 4.31 15.65 -7.13
C ASP A 88 4.37 14.38 -8.02
N LYS A 89 5.54 14.16 -8.61
CA LYS A 89 5.89 12.84 -9.15
C LYS A 89 6.39 11.98 -8.00
N VAL A 90 5.64 10.94 -7.66
CA VAL A 90 5.95 10.02 -6.57
C VAL A 90 6.65 8.77 -7.11
N PRO A 91 7.93 8.53 -6.79
CA PRO A 91 8.57 7.25 -7.05
C PRO A 91 7.86 6.15 -6.26
N PHE A 92 7.47 5.07 -6.94
CA PHE A 92 6.74 3.97 -6.31
C PHE A 92 7.14 2.63 -6.94
N GLY A 93 8.04 1.91 -6.26
CA GLY A 93 8.75 0.76 -6.80
C GLY A 93 10.21 1.08 -7.12
N ALA A 94 10.99 0.02 -7.41
CA ALA A 94 12.38 0.09 -7.82
C ALA A 94 12.53 0.26 -9.33
#